data_AF-A0A2S8FGZ5-F1
#
_entry.id   AF-A0A2S8FGZ5-F1
#
_cell.length_a   1.000
_cell.length_b   1.000
_cell.length_c   1.000
_cell.angle_alpha   90.00
_cell.angle_beta   90.00
_cell.angle_gamma   90.00
#
_symmetry.space_group_name_H-M   'P 1'
#
loop_
_entity.id
_entity.type
_entity.pdbx_description
1 polymer ?
#
loop_
_entity_poly.entity_id
_entity_poly.type
_entity_poly.pdbx_seq_one_letter_code
_entity_poly.pdbx_strand_id
1 'polypeptide(L)'
;MKNVNRGFTLVELLVVIAIIGVLIALLLPAVQQAREAARRMTCSNHLKQLGLALHNYHDTFQSLPPGGLWAHDMPWASPAPPSPNPSRGGVFTCLLPFIEQSALHDQIDFTSGSHVHDQWADSPANTIRVREVIIEAYQCPSDTHGGKIPGTNNAAHNYSANYGPSGVGSTGNPSCSCAQGAVFNGFKIDNSHNQDNPAGPFTRGGNRYCGKFSETTDGLSNTIYFGEVRSDCSTHARNGWANSNNGSGLVNTLIPINTDTCHDPADAPGGDTCYAKCNWNLEFGFRSLHPGGAQFVHGDGSVAFRAETIDHDAYQRLGQRDDGQPINLN
;
A
#
# COMPACT_ATOMS: atom_id res chain seq x y z
N MET A 1 10.12 63.15 -36.21
CA MET A 1 8.87 62.66 -35.63
C MET A 1 9.05 62.57 -34.13
N LYS A 2 8.32 63.38 -33.33
CA LYS A 2 8.36 63.30 -31.87
C LYS A 2 7.54 62.07 -31.44
N ASN A 3 8.20 61.10 -30.83
CA ASN A 3 7.52 59.98 -30.18
C ASN A 3 6.75 60.52 -28.96
N VAL A 4 5.43 60.53 -29.04
CA VAL A 4 4.55 60.82 -27.91
C VAL A 4 4.53 59.57 -27.03
N ASN A 5 5.36 59.56 -25.98
CA ASN A 5 5.27 58.54 -24.94
C ASN A 5 4.00 58.80 -24.13
N ARG A 6 2.97 57.96 -24.33
CA ARG A 6 1.77 57.95 -23.50
C ARG A 6 2.15 57.42 -22.12
N GLY A 7 2.01 58.24 -21.08
CA GLY A 7 2.19 57.81 -19.70
C GLY A 7 1.02 56.92 -19.26
N PHE A 8 1.33 55.83 -18.57
CA PHE A 8 0.34 54.91 -18.02
C PHE A 8 -0.25 55.50 -16.74
N THR A 9 -1.57 55.48 -16.58
CA THR A 9 -2.24 55.99 -15.37
C THR A 9 -2.23 54.93 -14.26
N LEU A 10 -2.21 55.39 -13.00
CA LEU A 10 -2.26 54.52 -11.83
C LEU A 10 -3.54 53.64 -11.82
N VAL A 11 -4.64 54.15 -12.37
CA VAL A 11 -5.92 53.43 -12.50
C VAL A 11 -5.79 52.28 -13.51
N GLU A 12 -5.18 52.51 -14.67
CA GLU A 12 -4.96 51.44 -15.67
C GLU A 12 -4.11 50.30 -15.09
N LEU A 13 -3.10 50.61 -14.28
CA LEU A 13 -2.27 49.61 -13.60
C LEU A 13 -3.05 48.79 -12.58
N LEU A 14 -3.86 49.46 -11.76
CA LEU A 14 -4.70 48.78 -10.78
C LEU A 14 -5.72 47.85 -11.42
N VAL A 15 -6.36 48.28 -12.52
CA VAL A 15 -7.35 47.44 -13.24
C VAL A 15 -6.69 46.21 -13.82
N VAL A 16 -5.51 46.34 -14.45
CA VAL A 16 -4.79 45.19 -15.02
C VAL A 16 -4.37 44.20 -13.93
N ILE A 17 -3.84 44.68 -12.80
CA ILE A 17 -3.48 43.81 -11.68
C ILE A 17 -4.73 43.14 -11.10
N ALA A 18 -5.86 43.85 -10.98
CA ALA A 18 -7.11 43.27 -10.51
C ALA A 18 -7.62 42.16 -11.44
N ILE A 19 -7.58 42.37 -12.76
CA ILE A 19 -7.98 41.36 -13.75
C ILE A 19 -7.06 40.14 -13.68
N ILE A 20 -5.73 40.35 -13.67
CA ILE A 20 -4.76 39.25 -13.54
C ILE A 20 -4.97 38.48 -12.22
N GLY A 21 -5.21 39.20 -11.12
CA GLY A 21 -5.50 38.62 -9.82
C GLY A 21 -6.74 37.72 -9.84
N VAL A 22 -7.84 38.18 -10.45
CA VAL A 22 -9.08 37.40 -10.61
C VAL A 22 -8.84 36.17 -11.51
N LEU A 23 -8.13 36.33 -12.63
CA LEU A 23 -7.83 35.21 -13.53
C LEU A 23 -6.98 34.15 -12.82
N ILE A 24 -5.94 34.54 -12.08
CA ILE A 24 -5.11 33.60 -11.31
C ILE A 24 -5.93 32.93 -10.21
N ALA A 25 -6.77 33.68 -9.49
CA ALA A 25 -7.62 33.13 -8.43
C ALA A 25 -8.60 32.07 -8.95
N LEU A 26 -9.10 32.22 -10.17
CA LEU A 26 -9.98 31.23 -10.82
C LEU A 26 -9.20 30.06 -11.43
N LEU A 27 -8.00 30.29 -11.97
CA LEU A 27 -7.18 29.27 -12.63
C LEU A 27 -6.44 28.36 -11.64
N LEU A 28 -5.98 28.89 -10.50
CA LEU A 28 -5.16 28.12 -9.56
C LEU A 28 -5.91 26.88 -9.01
N PRO A 29 -7.17 26.97 -8.53
CA PRO A 29 -7.90 25.79 -8.09
C PRO A 29 -8.09 24.76 -9.21
N ALA A 30 -8.39 25.23 -10.43
CA ALA A 30 -8.59 24.36 -11.59
C ALA A 30 -7.30 23.62 -11.98
N VAL A 31 -6.15 24.30 -11.99
CA VAL A 31 -4.85 23.69 -12.28
C VAL A 31 -4.48 22.65 -11.23
N GLN A 32 -4.77 22.89 -9.94
CA GLN A 32 -4.50 21.91 -8.89
C GLN A 32 -5.39 20.67 -9.00
N GLN A 33 -6.68 20.85 -9.28
CA GLN A 33 -7.61 19.74 -9.53
C GLN A 33 -7.17 18.90 -10.73
N ALA A 34 -6.77 19.55 -11.83
CA ALA A 34 -6.27 18.85 -13.01
C ALA A 34 -4.98 18.06 -12.72
N ARG A 35 -4.04 18.63 -11.95
CA ARG A 35 -2.83 17.94 -11.53
C ARG A 35 -3.13 16.72 -10.67
N GLU A 36 -4.06 16.84 -9.73
CA GLU A 36 -4.44 15.72 -8.87
C GLU A 36 -5.16 14.61 -9.64
N ALA A 37 -6.04 14.97 -10.57
CA ALA A 37 -6.66 14.00 -11.47
C ALA A 37 -5.62 13.23 -12.30
N ALA A 38 -4.58 13.91 -12.80
CA ALA A 38 -3.48 13.27 -13.51
C ALA A 38 -2.68 12.32 -12.60
N ARG A 39 -2.32 12.74 -11.38
CA ARG A 39 -1.62 11.88 -10.41
C ARG A 39 -2.44 10.63 -10.06
N ARG A 40 -3.74 10.79 -9.84
CA ARG A 40 -4.68 9.68 -9.59
C ARG A 40 -4.79 8.72 -10.76
N MET A 41 -4.73 9.23 -12.00
CA MET A 41 -4.69 8.40 -13.20
C MET A 41 -3.39 7.58 -13.26
N THR A 42 -2.25 8.18 -12.90
CA THR A 42 -0.98 7.45 -12.79
C THR A 42 -1.05 6.36 -11.73
N CYS A 43 -1.57 6.64 -10.53
CA CYS A 43 -1.67 5.61 -9.48
C CYS A 43 -2.65 4.48 -9.87
N SER A 44 -3.73 4.81 -10.59
CA SER A 44 -4.63 3.81 -11.21
C SER A 44 -3.90 2.93 -12.25
N ASN A 45 -3.00 3.51 -13.04
CA ASN A 45 -2.23 2.76 -14.04
C ASN A 45 -1.17 1.86 -13.38
N HIS A 46 -0.50 2.31 -12.31
CA HIS A 46 0.42 1.48 -11.53
C HIS A 46 -0.29 0.28 -10.90
N LEU A 47 -1.48 0.49 -10.32
CA LEU A 47 -2.32 -0.61 -9.84
C LEU A 47 -2.73 -1.57 -10.95
N LYS A 48 -3.04 -1.07 -12.15
CA LYS A 48 -3.32 -1.92 -13.31
C LYS A 48 -2.09 -2.75 -13.71
N GLN A 49 -0.90 -2.15 -13.69
CA GLN A 49 0.37 -2.85 -13.95
C GLN A 49 0.62 -3.95 -12.91
N LEU A 50 0.37 -3.69 -11.62
CA LEU A 50 0.44 -4.70 -10.56
C LEU A 50 -0.55 -5.85 -10.79
N GLY A 51 -1.79 -5.55 -11.18
CA GLY A 51 -2.78 -6.57 -11.55
C GLY A 51 -2.33 -7.42 -12.74
N LEU A 52 -1.78 -6.81 -13.79
CA LEU A 52 -1.25 -7.55 -14.95
C LEU A 52 -0.03 -8.40 -14.58
N ALA A 53 0.88 -7.86 -13.77
CA ALA A 53 2.04 -8.57 -13.26
C ALA A 53 1.63 -9.79 -12.44
N LEU A 54 0.56 -9.66 -11.65
CA LEU A 54 -0.03 -10.77 -10.89
C LEU A 54 -0.55 -11.89 -11.79
N HIS A 55 -1.27 -11.54 -12.87
CA HIS A 55 -1.74 -12.54 -13.84
C HIS A 55 -0.57 -13.25 -14.54
N ASN A 56 0.46 -12.50 -14.98
CA ASN A 56 1.64 -13.10 -15.62
C ASN A 56 2.42 -14.01 -14.64
N TYR A 57 2.53 -13.60 -13.37
CA TYR A 57 3.13 -14.42 -12.32
C TYR A 57 2.32 -15.71 -12.15
N HIS A 58 1.00 -15.60 -12.01
CA HIS A 58 0.12 -16.76 -11.86
C HIS A 58 0.17 -17.69 -13.08
N ASP A 59 0.22 -17.18 -14.30
CA ASP A 59 0.34 -18.00 -15.51
C ASP A 59 1.68 -18.75 -15.55
N THR A 60 2.75 -18.12 -15.07
CA THR A 60 4.09 -18.73 -15.04
C THR A 60 4.23 -19.79 -13.94
N PHE A 61 3.75 -19.49 -12.73
CA PHE A 61 3.99 -20.31 -11.54
C PHE A 61 2.77 -21.15 -11.13
N GLN A 62 1.64 -21.01 -11.82
CA GLN A 62 0.35 -21.65 -11.50
C GLN A 62 -0.11 -21.37 -10.06
N SER A 63 0.34 -20.23 -9.53
CA SER A 63 0.06 -19.77 -8.19
C SER A 63 0.20 -18.25 -8.09
N LEU A 64 -0.58 -17.60 -7.24
CA LEU A 64 -0.38 -16.26 -6.76
C LEU A 64 0.97 -16.16 -6.02
N PRO A 65 1.62 -14.98 -6.08
CA PRO A 65 2.79 -14.71 -5.30
C PRO A 65 2.46 -14.70 -3.81
N PRO A 66 3.37 -15.17 -2.97
CA PRO A 66 3.22 -15.11 -1.52
C PRO A 66 3.14 -13.66 -1.03
N GLY A 67 2.24 -13.38 -0.08
CA GLY A 67 2.13 -12.04 0.53
C GLY A 67 3.38 -11.66 1.33
N GLY A 68 3.89 -12.61 2.12
CA GLY A 68 5.19 -12.58 2.77
C GLY A 68 5.84 -13.96 2.73
N LEU A 69 7.18 -13.98 2.65
CA LEU A 69 7.97 -15.22 2.69
C LEU A 69 8.87 -15.24 3.92
N TRP A 70 8.35 -15.80 5.01
CA TRP A 70 9.12 -16.15 6.20
C TRP A 70 9.47 -17.64 6.24
N ALA A 71 10.67 -18.01 6.70
CA ALA A 71 11.15 -19.40 6.63
C ALA A 71 10.31 -20.41 7.42
N HIS A 72 9.55 -19.99 8.42
CA HIS A 72 8.72 -20.92 9.20
C HIS A 72 7.40 -21.32 8.51
N ASP A 73 6.99 -20.62 7.45
CA ASP A 73 5.63 -20.73 6.90
C ASP A 73 5.56 -21.19 5.44
N MET A 74 6.68 -21.52 4.80
CA MET A 74 6.64 -21.99 3.42
C MET A 74 5.99 -23.38 3.32
N PRO A 75 5.18 -23.66 2.28
CA PRO A 75 4.58 -24.99 2.08
C PRO A 75 5.60 -26.13 1.92
N TRP A 76 6.90 -25.82 1.76
CA TRP A 76 8.01 -26.76 1.66
C TRP A 76 8.94 -26.74 2.89
N ALA A 77 8.50 -26.13 4.01
CA ALA A 77 9.32 -25.88 5.20
C ALA A 77 9.77 -27.14 5.97
N SER A 78 9.44 -28.35 5.53
CA SER A 78 10.25 -29.53 5.86
C SER A 78 9.94 -30.75 4.98
N PRO A 79 10.95 -31.57 4.62
CA PRO A 79 12.39 -31.43 4.89
C PRO A 79 13.13 -31.03 3.60
N ALA A 80 12.85 -29.86 3.04
CA ALA A 80 13.82 -29.23 2.14
C ALA A 80 14.93 -28.62 3.01
N PRO A 81 16.21 -28.66 2.59
CA PRO A 81 17.31 -28.13 3.39
C PRO A 81 16.94 -26.72 3.85
N PRO A 82 17.14 -26.39 5.15
CA PRO A 82 16.82 -25.08 5.68
C PRO A 82 17.55 -24.08 4.81
N SER A 83 16.80 -23.34 4.01
CA SER A 83 17.38 -22.18 3.40
C SER A 83 17.76 -21.26 4.54
N PRO A 84 19.01 -20.82 4.60
CA PRO A 84 19.44 -19.99 5.70
C PRO A 84 18.75 -18.62 5.67
N ASN A 85 18.01 -18.26 4.61
CA ASN A 85 17.27 -17.00 4.50
C ASN A 85 15.91 -17.07 5.21
N PRO A 86 15.75 -16.50 6.43
CA PRO A 86 14.48 -16.52 7.12
C PRO A 86 13.46 -15.53 6.55
N SER A 87 13.84 -14.64 5.62
CA SER A 87 12.95 -13.65 5.01
C SER A 87 13.31 -13.34 3.56
N ARG A 88 12.51 -13.86 2.62
CA ARG A 88 12.75 -13.73 1.17
C ARG A 88 11.99 -12.60 0.49
N GLY A 89 11.55 -11.61 1.26
CA GLY A 89 10.71 -10.52 0.77
C GLY A 89 9.23 -10.89 0.74
N GLY A 90 8.44 -10.15 -0.02
CA GLY A 90 7.00 -10.34 -0.15
C GLY A 90 6.55 -10.29 -1.60
N VAL A 91 5.26 -10.01 -1.79
CA VAL A 91 4.62 -9.96 -3.11
C VAL A 91 5.37 -9.05 -4.10
N PHE A 92 5.84 -7.88 -3.65
CA PHE A 92 6.57 -6.95 -4.51
C PHE A 92 7.94 -7.46 -4.96
N THR A 93 8.60 -8.28 -4.15
CA THR A 93 9.85 -8.93 -4.54
C THR A 93 9.58 -9.95 -5.65
N CYS A 94 8.51 -10.73 -5.54
CA CYS A 94 8.12 -11.74 -6.52
C CYS A 94 7.64 -11.15 -7.85
N LEU A 95 7.04 -9.95 -7.82
CA LEU A 95 6.50 -9.31 -9.02
C LEU A 95 7.56 -8.56 -9.85
N LEU A 96 8.77 -8.33 -9.34
CA LEU A 96 9.83 -7.58 -10.04
C LEU A 96 10.04 -8.02 -11.51
N PRO A 97 10.18 -9.33 -11.84
CA PRO A 97 10.39 -9.75 -13.22
C PRO A 97 9.20 -9.44 -14.15
N PHE A 98 8.01 -9.25 -13.58
CA PHE A 98 6.76 -9.00 -14.30
C PHE A 98 6.41 -7.52 -14.40
N ILE A 99 7.28 -6.65 -13.88
CA ILE A 99 7.19 -5.18 -13.98
C ILE A 99 8.50 -4.57 -14.53
N GLU A 100 9.19 -5.29 -15.41
CA GLU A 100 10.44 -4.84 -16.05
C GLU A 100 11.61 -4.58 -15.07
N GLN A 101 11.62 -5.27 -13.91
CA GLN A 101 12.67 -5.19 -12.91
C GLN A 101 13.44 -6.51 -12.74
N SER A 102 13.56 -7.33 -13.80
CA SER A 102 14.29 -8.61 -13.78
C SER A 102 15.75 -8.46 -13.35
N ALA A 103 16.45 -7.43 -13.84
CA ALA A 103 17.84 -7.19 -13.47
C ALA A 103 18.04 -6.84 -11.98
N LEU A 104 17.00 -6.27 -11.34
CA LEU A 104 17.00 -6.02 -9.90
C LEU A 104 16.70 -7.31 -9.13
N HIS A 105 15.75 -8.10 -9.61
CA HIS A 105 15.41 -9.41 -9.03
C HIS A 105 16.62 -10.36 -9.03
N ASP A 106 17.38 -10.41 -10.12
CA ASP A 106 18.55 -11.29 -10.28
C ASP A 106 19.72 -10.91 -9.35
N GLN A 107 19.70 -9.70 -8.77
CA GLN A 107 20.68 -9.27 -7.76
C GLN A 107 20.32 -9.75 -6.35
N ILE A 108 19.12 -10.33 -6.15
CA ILE A 108 18.67 -10.78 -4.84
C ILE A 108 19.14 -12.22 -4.60
N ASP A 109 19.98 -12.42 -3.58
CA ASP A 109 20.38 -13.74 -3.13
C ASP A 109 19.36 -14.33 -2.16
N PHE A 110 18.43 -15.11 -2.72
CA PHE A 110 17.43 -15.87 -1.97
C PHE A 110 18.00 -17.10 -1.25
N THR A 111 19.25 -17.46 -1.51
CA THR A 111 19.89 -18.68 -1.00
C THR A 111 20.81 -18.41 0.21
N SER A 112 21.33 -17.19 0.32
CA SER A 112 22.14 -16.74 1.45
C SER A 112 21.37 -16.77 2.77
N GLY A 113 22.11 -16.73 3.89
CA GLY A 113 21.50 -16.61 5.22
C GLY A 113 20.84 -15.26 5.51
N SER A 114 20.98 -14.32 4.59
CA SER A 114 20.72 -12.91 4.84
C SER A 114 19.32 -12.53 4.37
N HIS A 115 18.60 -11.76 5.20
CA HIS A 115 17.28 -11.28 4.81
C HIS A 115 17.40 -10.40 3.56
N VAL A 116 16.44 -10.50 2.65
CA VAL A 116 16.33 -9.61 1.47
C VAL A 116 16.23 -8.14 1.91
N HIS A 117 15.70 -7.89 3.10
CA HIS A 117 15.49 -6.56 3.64
C HIS A 117 16.48 -6.15 4.75
N ASP A 118 17.52 -6.93 5.07
CA ASP A 118 18.30 -6.79 6.32
C ASP A 118 18.76 -5.34 6.59
N GLN A 119 18.02 -4.63 7.44
CA GLN A 119 18.11 -3.17 7.58
C GLN A 119 19.32 -2.75 8.42
N TRP A 120 19.92 -3.68 9.16
CA TRP A 120 20.78 -3.37 10.30
C TRP A 120 22.23 -3.84 10.14
N ALA A 121 22.54 -4.56 9.07
CA ALA A 121 23.91 -4.92 8.72
C ALA A 121 24.12 -4.93 7.20
N ASP A 122 25.32 -4.56 6.76
CA ASP A 122 25.78 -4.83 5.42
C ASP A 122 25.87 -6.35 5.23
N SER A 123 24.79 -6.95 4.73
CA SER A 123 24.84 -8.32 4.25
C SER A 123 25.69 -8.35 2.96
N PRO A 124 26.75 -9.20 2.91
CA PRO A 124 27.52 -9.38 1.69
C PRO A 124 26.70 -9.92 0.50
N ALA A 125 25.60 -10.63 0.79
CA ALA A 125 24.81 -11.35 -0.21
C ALA A 125 23.53 -10.61 -0.66
N ASN A 126 23.04 -9.65 0.14
CA ASN A 126 21.86 -8.83 -0.17
C ASN A 126 22.19 -7.39 0.25
N THR A 127 23.12 -6.75 -0.49
CA THR A 127 23.65 -5.43 -0.16
C THR A 127 22.53 -4.38 -0.04
N ILE A 128 22.84 -3.28 0.67
CA ILE A 128 22.00 -2.08 0.82
C ILE A 128 21.24 -1.69 -0.48
N ARG A 129 21.85 -1.89 -1.65
CA ARG A 129 21.33 -1.41 -2.95
C ARG A 129 19.91 -1.87 -3.25
N VAL A 130 19.54 -3.14 -3.00
CA VAL A 130 18.25 -3.67 -3.47
C VAL A 130 17.08 -2.88 -2.85
N ARG A 131 17.04 -2.76 -1.52
CA ARG A 131 15.92 -2.10 -0.82
C ARG A 131 15.87 -0.58 -0.99
N GLU A 132 16.95 0.04 -1.47
CA GLU A 132 17.03 1.48 -1.72
C GLU A 132 16.63 1.85 -3.15
N VAL A 133 16.46 0.87 -4.06
CA VAL A 133 16.02 1.14 -5.43
C VAL A 133 14.57 1.57 -5.43
N ILE A 134 14.34 2.79 -5.94
CA ILE A 134 13.01 3.35 -6.17
C ILE A 134 12.45 2.71 -7.43
N ILE A 135 11.35 1.97 -7.28
CA ILE A 135 10.60 1.40 -8.39
C ILE A 135 9.40 2.28 -8.64
N GLU A 136 9.36 2.95 -9.79
CA GLU A 136 8.30 3.91 -10.14
C GLU A 136 6.90 3.29 -10.07
N ALA A 137 6.76 2.05 -10.55
CA ALA A 137 5.50 1.30 -10.50
C ALA A 137 4.98 1.03 -9.07
N TYR A 138 5.82 1.19 -8.04
CA TYR A 138 5.43 1.07 -6.64
C TYR A 138 5.17 2.42 -5.97
N GLN A 139 5.44 3.54 -6.65
CA GLN A 139 5.22 4.88 -6.13
C GLN A 139 3.89 5.46 -6.61
N CYS A 140 3.24 6.24 -5.75
CA CYS A 140 2.18 7.14 -6.17
C CYS A 140 2.75 8.55 -6.32
N PRO A 141 2.59 9.25 -7.45
CA PRO A 141 3.15 10.60 -7.64
C PRO A 141 2.61 11.67 -6.70
N SER A 142 1.56 11.37 -5.93
CA SER A 142 1.08 12.23 -4.85
C SER A 142 1.93 12.12 -3.58
N ASP A 143 2.76 11.08 -3.44
CA ASP A 143 3.70 10.94 -2.33
C ASP A 143 4.82 12.00 -2.42
N THR A 144 4.94 12.79 -1.36
CA THR A 144 5.88 13.93 -1.29
C THR A 144 7.29 13.54 -0.86
N HIS A 145 7.55 12.28 -0.53
CA HIS A 145 8.84 11.84 0.05
C HIS A 145 9.87 11.40 -0.99
N GLY A 146 9.65 11.71 -2.28
CA GLY A 146 10.63 11.46 -3.34
C GLY A 146 10.99 9.99 -3.52
N GLY A 147 10.07 9.09 -3.19
CA GLY A 147 10.25 7.64 -3.30
C GLY A 147 11.08 6.99 -2.18
N LYS A 148 11.46 7.73 -1.14
CA LYS A 148 12.14 7.18 0.04
C LYS A 148 11.34 7.36 1.32
N ILE A 149 11.52 6.44 2.26
CA ILE A 149 10.92 6.53 3.59
C ILE A 149 11.65 7.62 4.39
N PRO A 150 10.95 8.62 4.96
CA PRO A 150 11.57 9.68 5.75
C PRO A 150 12.47 9.15 6.86
N GLY A 151 13.68 9.69 6.99
CA GLY A 151 14.63 9.27 8.04
C GLY A 151 15.31 7.92 7.81
N THR A 152 15.15 7.31 6.63
CA THR A 152 15.86 6.09 6.22
C THR A 152 16.32 6.22 4.77
N ASN A 153 17.11 5.25 4.29
CA ASN A 153 17.44 5.18 2.87
C ASN A 153 16.51 4.25 2.06
N ASN A 154 15.58 3.55 2.73
CA ASN A 154 14.71 2.56 2.09
C ASN A 154 13.81 3.22 1.06
N ALA A 155 13.65 2.56 -0.08
CA ALA A 155 12.65 2.96 -1.06
C ALA A 155 11.25 2.69 -0.51
N ALA A 156 10.39 3.69 -0.62
CA ALA A 156 9.01 3.63 -0.19
C ALA A 156 8.18 2.74 -1.11
N HIS A 157 6.93 2.48 -0.74
CA HIS A 157 5.90 1.98 -1.63
C HIS A 157 4.54 2.58 -1.27
N ASN A 158 3.66 2.69 -2.25
CA ASN A 158 2.33 3.27 -2.07
C ASN A 158 1.20 2.31 -2.40
N TYR A 159 1.51 1.02 -2.56
CA TYR A 159 0.52 -0.03 -2.74
C TYR A 159 0.82 -1.18 -1.78
N SER A 160 -0.20 -1.93 -1.38
CA SER A 160 -0.02 -3.15 -0.58
C SER A 160 -1.10 -4.17 -0.94
N ALA A 161 -0.78 -5.45 -0.77
CA ALA A 161 -1.73 -6.52 -1.00
C ALA A 161 -2.74 -6.64 0.14
N ASN A 162 -3.89 -7.19 -0.20
CA ASN A 162 -5.04 -7.32 0.67
C ASN A 162 -4.97 -8.59 1.54
N TYR A 163 -5.08 -8.38 2.85
CA TYR A 163 -5.17 -9.40 3.89
C TYR A 163 -6.61 -9.62 4.39
N GLY A 164 -7.58 -8.92 3.80
CA GLY A 164 -9.00 -8.97 4.12
C GLY A 164 -9.31 -8.49 5.54
N PRO A 165 -10.56 -8.53 5.99
CA PRO A 165 -10.98 -8.02 7.29
C PRO A 165 -10.63 -8.98 8.44
N SER A 166 -9.38 -9.44 8.48
CA SER A 166 -8.91 -10.35 9.51
C SER A 166 -8.44 -9.61 10.75
N GLY A 167 -8.67 -10.20 11.92
CA GLY A 167 -8.21 -9.61 13.17
C GLY A 167 -6.68 -9.47 13.15
N VAL A 168 -6.20 -8.28 13.47
CA VAL A 168 -4.77 -7.96 13.51
C VAL A 168 -4.40 -7.51 14.91
N GLY A 169 -3.19 -7.84 15.35
CA GLY A 169 -2.64 -7.36 16.62
C GLY A 169 -3.44 -7.78 17.85
N SER A 170 -3.82 -9.07 17.97
CA SER A 170 -4.67 -9.59 19.07
C SER A 170 -4.20 -9.24 20.49
N THR A 171 -2.92 -8.93 20.68
CA THR A 171 -2.32 -8.47 21.95
C THR A 171 -1.87 -7.00 21.94
N GLY A 172 -2.07 -6.27 20.84
CA GLY A 172 -1.50 -4.95 20.60
C GLY A 172 0.04 -4.96 20.50
N ASN A 173 0.61 -3.76 20.35
CA ASN A 173 2.05 -3.55 20.49
C ASN A 173 2.32 -3.06 21.93
N PRO A 174 3.05 -3.81 22.78
CA PRO A 174 3.29 -3.40 24.17
C PRO A 174 4.09 -2.10 24.28
N SER A 175 4.85 -1.72 23.24
CA SER A 175 5.58 -0.46 23.15
C SER A 175 4.72 0.71 22.67
N CYS A 176 3.47 0.45 22.27
CA CYS A 176 2.51 1.41 21.72
C CYS A 176 1.13 1.13 22.36
N SER A 177 0.96 1.59 23.61
CA SER A 177 -0.25 1.33 24.39
C SER A 177 -1.47 2.08 23.81
N CYS A 178 -2.49 1.30 23.49
CA CYS A 178 -3.80 1.80 23.07
C CYS A 178 -4.87 1.02 23.82
N ALA A 179 -5.50 1.64 24.83
CA ALA A 179 -6.53 0.99 25.64
C ALA A 179 -7.76 0.55 24.81
N GLN A 180 -7.92 1.13 23.62
CA GLN A 180 -9.01 0.88 22.69
C GLN A 180 -8.61 0.00 21.49
N GLY A 181 -7.35 -0.44 21.39
CA GLY A 181 -6.81 -1.03 20.16
C GLY A 181 -7.53 -2.32 19.74
N ALA A 182 -7.88 -3.16 20.72
CA ALA A 182 -8.59 -4.41 20.50
C ALA A 182 -10.08 -4.24 20.14
N VAL A 183 -10.66 -3.04 20.34
CA VAL A 183 -12.07 -2.78 20.01
C VAL A 183 -12.31 -2.84 18.50
N PHE A 184 -11.31 -2.47 17.69
CA PHE A 184 -11.44 -2.52 16.23
C PHE A 184 -11.54 -3.93 15.67
N ASN A 185 -10.94 -4.93 16.33
CA ASN A 185 -11.15 -6.34 15.98
C ASN A 185 -12.62 -6.78 16.18
N GLY A 186 -13.41 -6.03 16.97
CA GLY A 186 -14.85 -6.24 17.12
C GLY A 186 -15.70 -5.79 15.92
N PHE A 187 -15.14 -5.03 14.96
CA PHE A 187 -15.86 -4.66 13.73
C PHE A 187 -15.83 -5.73 12.65
N LYS A 188 -15.09 -6.82 12.87
CA LYS A 188 -14.93 -7.91 11.92
C LYS A 188 -16.27 -8.60 11.66
N ILE A 189 -16.69 -8.62 10.39
CA ILE A 189 -17.98 -9.22 9.99
C ILE A 189 -17.96 -10.75 9.89
N ASP A 190 -16.80 -11.36 9.75
CA ASP A 190 -16.64 -12.81 9.63
C ASP A 190 -15.63 -13.33 10.67
N ASN A 191 -16.00 -14.31 11.49
CA ASN A 191 -15.12 -14.92 12.49
C ASN A 191 -14.48 -16.25 12.06
N SER A 192 -14.72 -16.72 10.83
CA SER A 192 -14.13 -17.96 10.31
C SER A 192 -12.64 -17.84 9.97
N HIS A 193 -12.17 -16.62 9.70
CA HIS A 193 -10.77 -16.30 9.43
C HIS A 193 -10.01 -15.77 10.66
N ASN A 194 -8.68 -15.80 10.67
CA ASN A 194 -7.84 -15.23 11.73
C ASN A 194 -6.50 -14.71 11.17
N GLN A 195 -5.53 -14.37 12.02
CA GLN A 195 -4.23 -13.88 11.56
C GLN A 195 -3.41 -14.95 10.83
N ASP A 196 -3.60 -16.23 11.13
CA ASP A 196 -2.86 -17.30 10.46
C ASP A 196 -3.56 -17.78 9.19
N ASN A 197 -4.89 -17.64 9.12
CA ASN A 197 -5.73 -17.85 7.95
C ASN A 197 -6.55 -16.58 7.68
N PRO A 198 -5.98 -15.55 7.06
CA PRO A 198 -6.69 -14.31 6.78
C PRO A 198 -7.86 -14.53 5.82
N ALA A 199 -8.81 -13.60 5.77
CA ALA A 199 -9.96 -13.59 4.85
C ALA A 199 -9.59 -13.06 3.46
N GLY A 200 -8.48 -12.34 3.33
CA GLY A 200 -7.99 -11.82 2.05
C GLY A 200 -7.21 -12.86 1.24
N PRO A 201 -6.89 -12.55 -0.04
CA PRO A 201 -6.14 -13.45 -0.90
C PRO A 201 -4.66 -13.59 -0.53
N PHE A 202 -4.06 -12.63 0.18
CA PHE A 202 -2.64 -12.67 0.54
C PHE A 202 -2.43 -12.89 2.03
N THR A 203 -1.35 -13.60 2.38
CA THR A 203 -1.02 -13.93 3.77
C THR A 203 0.45 -13.70 4.09
N ARG A 204 0.77 -13.56 5.38
CA ARG A 204 2.16 -13.42 5.86
C ARG A 204 2.95 -14.72 5.71
N GLY A 205 2.25 -15.85 5.79
CA GLY A 205 2.80 -17.19 5.69
C GLY A 205 2.72 -17.78 4.28
N GLY A 206 2.99 -16.97 3.26
CA GLY A 206 2.92 -17.40 1.87
C GLY A 206 1.51 -17.48 1.28
N ASN A 207 1.28 -18.48 0.44
CA ASN A 207 0.09 -18.68 -0.40
C ASN A 207 -0.77 -19.89 0.04
N ARG A 208 -0.70 -20.26 1.33
CA ARG A 208 -1.30 -21.51 1.86
C ARG A 208 -2.82 -21.60 1.70
N TYR A 209 -3.52 -20.48 1.71
CA TYR A 209 -5.00 -20.43 1.74
C TYR A 209 -5.63 -19.90 0.46
N CYS A 210 -4.89 -19.09 -0.28
CA CYS A 210 -5.25 -18.64 -1.61
C CYS A 210 -3.97 -18.54 -2.43
N GLY A 211 -3.68 -19.64 -3.11
CA GLY A 211 -2.63 -19.77 -4.10
C GLY A 211 -3.16 -19.66 -5.52
N LYS A 212 -4.45 -19.83 -5.80
CA LYS A 212 -4.98 -19.77 -7.18
C LYS A 212 -6.11 -18.77 -7.29
N PHE A 213 -6.27 -18.18 -8.47
CA PHE A 213 -7.44 -17.34 -8.75
C PHE A 213 -8.77 -18.06 -8.54
N SER A 214 -8.82 -19.38 -8.78
CA SER A 214 -10.00 -20.20 -8.54
C SER A 214 -10.39 -20.36 -7.06
N GLU A 215 -9.49 -20.03 -6.13
CA GLU A 215 -9.74 -20.11 -4.68
C GLU A 215 -10.39 -18.82 -4.15
N THR A 216 -10.47 -17.77 -4.97
CA THR A 216 -11.27 -16.57 -4.69
C THR A 216 -12.70 -16.78 -5.20
N THR A 217 -13.51 -17.47 -4.40
CA THR A 217 -14.87 -17.89 -4.78
C THR A 217 -15.91 -16.75 -4.78
N ASP A 218 -15.63 -15.63 -4.10
CA ASP A 218 -16.50 -14.43 -4.14
C ASP A 218 -16.40 -13.66 -5.47
N GLY A 219 -15.45 -14.06 -6.31
CA GLY A 219 -15.25 -13.55 -7.65
C GLY A 219 -14.09 -12.56 -7.73
N LEU A 220 -13.23 -12.77 -8.73
CA LEU A 220 -12.04 -11.94 -8.95
C LEU A 220 -12.37 -10.45 -9.11
N SER A 221 -13.48 -10.11 -9.77
CA SER A 221 -13.94 -8.72 -9.96
C SER A 221 -14.50 -8.08 -8.70
N ASN A 222 -14.79 -8.87 -7.66
CA ASN A 222 -15.41 -8.43 -6.41
C ASN A 222 -14.44 -8.42 -5.23
N THR A 223 -13.27 -9.05 -5.37
CA THR A 223 -12.24 -9.10 -4.33
C THR A 223 -11.10 -8.14 -4.65
N ILE A 224 -10.77 -7.27 -3.69
CA ILE A 224 -9.60 -6.40 -3.72
C ILE A 224 -8.35 -7.27 -3.56
N TYR A 225 -7.36 -7.05 -4.42
CA TYR A 225 -6.06 -7.71 -4.36
C TYR A 225 -4.97 -6.77 -3.90
N PHE A 226 -4.92 -5.54 -4.43
CA PHE A 226 -4.06 -4.48 -3.92
C PHE A 226 -4.83 -3.17 -3.80
N GLY A 227 -4.30 -2.28 -2.99
CA GLY A 227 -4.80 -0.93 -2.83
C GLY A 227 -3.73 0.01 -2.34
N GLU A 228 -4.05 1.29 -2.35
CA GLU A 228 -3.11 2.35 -1.96
C GLU A 228 -2.79 2.31 -0.46
N VAL A 229 -1.55 2.59 -0.13
CA VAL A 229 -1.07 2.78 1.24
C VAL A 229 -0.15 4.00 1.30
N ARG A 230 -0.01 4.55 2.49
CA ARG A 230 0.99 5.58 2.80
C ARG A 230 2.05 4.93 3.66
N SER A 231 3.23 4.66 3.10
CA SER A 231 4.29 3.96 3.82
C SER A 231 4.56 4.61 5.17
N ASP A 232 4.67 5.94 5.25
CA ASP A 232 4.95 6.71 6.47
C ASP A 232 3.96 6.46 7.63
N CYS A 233 2.75 6.00 7.35
CA CYS A 233 1.68 5.86 8.35
C CYS A 233 1.65 4.49 9.05
N SER A 234 2.66 3.65 8.82
CA SER A 234 2.79 2.34 9.45
C SER A 234 4.27 2.03 9.72
N THR A 235 4.59 1.63 10.96
CA THR A 235 5.91 1.07 11.29
C THR A 235 6.28 -0.13 10.43
N HIS A 236 5.29 -0.89 9.97
CA HIS A 236 5.52 -2.02 9.07
C HIS A 236 5.79 -1.55 7.64
N ALA A 237 4.92 -0.71 7.06
CA ALA A 237 5.09 -0.23 5.68
C ALA A 237 6.37 0.62 5.48
N ARG A 238 6.81 1.33 6.53
CA ARG A 238 8.09 2.07 6.53
C ARG A 238 9.33 1.19 6.38
N ASN A 239 9.21 -0.13 6.46
CA ASN A 239 10.33 -1.04 6.21
C ASN A 239 10.69 -1.18 4.72
N GLY A 240 9.92 -0.54 3.82
CA GLY A 240 10.18 -0.48 2.39
C GLY A 240 9.67 -1.71 1.63
N TRP A 241 9.64 -1.62 0.29
CA TRP A 241 8.98 -2.61 -0.57
C TRP A 241 9.60 -4.02 -0.55
N ALA A 242 10.87 -4.15 -0.16
CA ALA A 242 11.59 -5.42 -0.14
C ALA A 242 11.39 -6.20 1.17
N ASN A 243 10.67 -5.63 2.14
CA ASN A 243 10.37 -6.32 3.40
C ASN A 243 9.36 -7.46 3.18
N SER A 244 9.31 -8.38 4.13
CA SER A 244 8.41 -9.53 4.13
C SER A 244 7.38 -9.49 5.26
N ASN A 245 7.64 -8.69 6.29
CA ASN A 245 6.84 -8.63 7.50
C ASN A 245 5.79 -7.52 7.41
N ASN A 246 4.54 -7.89 7.12
CA ASN A 246 3.31 -7.07 7.15
C ASN A 246 3.40 -5.63 6.59
N GLY A 247 4.43 -5.34 5.80
CA GLY A 247 4.86 -3.98 5.48
C GLY A 247 5.35 -3.82 4.05
N SER A 248 5.08 -4.83 3.22
CA SER A 248 5.33 -4.78 1.77
C SER A 248 4.35 -5.69 1.03
N GLY A 249 3.19 -5.96 1.64
CA GLY A 249 2.28 -6.95 1.05
C GLY A 249 1.01 -7.23 1.82
N LEU A 250 0.76 -6.69 3.01
CA LEU A 250 -0.45 -7.03 3.77
C LEU A 250 -0.99 -5.82 4.53
N VAL A 251 -2.11 -5.31 4.04
CA VAL A 251 -3.01 -4.41 4.77
C VAL A 251 -4.42 -4.98 4.67
N ASN A 252 -5.27 -4.62 5.62
CA ASN A 252 -6.61 -5.18 5.77
C ASN A 252 -7.70 -4.18 5.37
N THR A 253 -8.89 -4.72 5.14
CA THR A 253 -10.13 -3.95 4.97
C THR A 253 -10.92 -3.84 6.28
N LEU A 254 -10.36 -4.31 7.40
CA LEU A 254 -10.96 -4.13 8.73
C LEU A 254 -10.90 -2.66 9.16
N ILE A 255 -9.80 -1.98 8.82
CA ILE A 255 -9.58 -0.58 9.16
C ILE A 255 -10.16 0.33 8.06
N PRO A 256 -11.04 1.30 8.41
CA PRO A 256 -11.59 2.24 7.43
C PRO A 256 -10.51 2.93 6.60
N ILE A 257 -10.83 3.18 5.33
CA ILE A 257 -9.97 3.89 4.39
C ILE A 257 -9.55 5.23 5.01
N ASN A 258 -8.27 5.57 4.89
CA ASN A 258 -7.71 6.86 5.37
C ASN A 258 -7.78 7.09 6.90
N THR A 259 -8.00 6.05 7.72
CA THR A 259 -7.84 6.18 9.19
C THR A 259 -6.48 6.78 9.52
N ASP A 260 -6.38 7.92 10.21
CA ASP A 260 -5.09 8.61 10.35
C ASP A 260 -4.18 7.99 11.42
N THR A 261 -3.15 7.25 11.00
CA THR A 261 -2.12 6.70 11.89
C THR A 261 -0.74 7.27 11.58
N CYS A 262 -0.65 8.42 10.93
CA CYS A 262 0.61 8.97 10.43
C CYS A 262 1.44 9.69 11.49
N HIS A 263 1.08 9.55 12.77
CA HIS A 263 1.68 10.27 13.88
C HIS A 263 2.79 9.47 14.56
N ASP A 264 3.82 10.17 15.01
CA ASP A 264 4.75 9.63 15.99
C ASP A 264 4.05 9.45 17.35
N PRO A 265 4.49 8.52 18.21
CA PRO A 265 3.82 8.24 19.48
C PRO A 265 3.65 9.46 20.39
N ALA A 266 4.58 10.42 20.32
CA ALA A 266 4.56 11.64 21.12
C ALA A 266 3.50 12.65 20.66
N ASP A 267 3.12 12.59 19.38
CA ASP A 267 2.24 13.56 18.72
C ASP A 267 0.86 12.98 18.41
N ALA A 268 0.62 11.72 18.78
CA ALA A 268 -0.61 11.01 18.49
C ALA A 268 -1.83 11.71 19.15
N PRO A 269 -2.92 11.91 18.40
CA PRO A 269 -4.14 12.53 18.91
C PRO A 269 -4.69 11.82 20.15
N GLY A 270 -5.21 12.60 21.12
CA GLY A 270 -5.87 12.07 22.32
C GLY A 270 -4.94 11.77 23.49
N GLY A 271 -3.63 11.95 23.34
CA GLY A 271 -2.66 11.72 24.42
C GLY A 271 -2.40 10.23 24.71
N ASP A 272 -2.83 9.35 23.82
CA ASP A 272 -2.47 7.94 23.78
C ASP A 272 -1.88 7.57 22.41
N THR A 273 -1.40 6.34 22.25
CA THR A 273 -0.73 5.91 21.01
C THR A 273 -1.68 5.18 20.05
N CYS A 274 -3.00 5.30 20.21
CA CYS A 274 -3.96 4.63 19.32
C CYS A 274 -3.79 5.06 17.86
N TYR A 275 -3.64 6.35 17.61
CA TYR A 275 -3.44 6.90 16.27
C TYR A 275 -1.95 7.08 15.90
N ALA A 276 -1.05 6.41 16.63
CA ALA A 276 0.36 6.38 16.28
C ALA A 276 0.63 5.29 15.23
N LYS A 277 1.64 5.52 14.37
CA LYS A 277 2.06 4.55 13.36
C LYS A 277 2.53 3.20 13.92
N CYS A 278 2.81 3.11 15.23
CA CYS A 278 3.23 1.89 15.90
C CYS A 278 2.09 0.99 16.38
N ASN A 279 0.83 1.44 16.26
CA ASN A 279 -0.31 0.66 16.72
C ASN A 279 -0.71 -0.39 15.68
N TRP A 280 -0.34 -1.64 15.96
CA TRP A 280 -0.60 -2.80 15.11
C TRP A 280 -2.08 -3.08 14.85
N ASN A 281 -3.01 -2.49 15.60
CA ASN A 281 -4.43 -2.66 15.33
C ASN A 281 -4.90 -1.73 14.20
N LEU A 282 -4.35 -0.52 14.12
CA LEU A 282 -4.87 0.55 13.23
C LEU A 282 -3.96 0.85 12.05
N GLU A 283 -2.66 0.53 12.14
CA GLU A 283 -1.72 0.87 11.08
C GLU A 283 -1.93 0.05 9.79
N PHE A 284 -2.53 -1.14 9.86
CA PHE A 284 -2.72 -2.05 8.72
C PHE A 284 -3.96 -1.73 7.86
N GLY A 285 -4.22 -0.45 7.58
CA GLY A 285 -5.33 -0.01 6.73
C GLY A 285 -4.86 0.56 5.40
N PHE A 286 -5.72 0.46 4.38
CA PHE A 286 -5.52 1.14 3.10
C PHE A 286 -5.68 2.66 3.23
N ARG A 287 -4.82 3.42 2.56
CA ARG A 287 -4.68 4.87 2.71
C ARG A 287 -4.17 5.52 1.43
N SER A 288 -4.70 6.67 1.08
CA SER A 288 -4.26 7.45 -0.07
C SER A 288 -4.03 8.91 0.28
N LEU A 289 -3.27 9.60 -0.56
CA LEU A 289 -3.18 11.07 -0.57
C LEU A 289 -4.21 11.69 -1.53
N HIS A 290 -4.90 10.85 -2.32
CA HIS A 290 -5.98 11.30 -3.18
C HIS A 290 -7.20 11.75 -2.35
N PRO A 291 -7.81 12.90 -2.68
CA PRO A 291 -8.97 13.38 -1.94
C PRO A 291 -10.16 12.41 -1.99
N GLY A 292 -10.74 12.12 -0.82
CA GLY A 292 -12.03 11.45 -0.67
C GLY A 292 -12.03 9.92 -0.79
N GLY A 293 -10.88 9.25 -0.85
CA GLY A 293 -10.82 7.80 -0.95
C GLY A 293 -9.48 7.25 -1.44
N ALA A 294 -9.48 5.99 -1.88
CA ALA A 294 -8.29 5.29 -2.35
C ALA A 294 -8.57 4.45 -3.61
N GLN A 295 -7.52 4.21 -4.40
CA GLN A 295 -7.58 3.30 -5.55
C GLN A 295 -7.29 1.86 -5.13
N PHE A 296 -7.99 0.93 -5.76
CA PHE A 296 -7.87 -0.50 -5.54
C PHE A 296 -7.86 -1.24 -6.86
N VAL A 297 -7.04 -2.30 -6.96
CA VAL A 297 -7.11 -3.28 -8.05
C VAL A 297 -7.76 -4.55 -7.54
N HIS A 298 -8.68 -5.07 -8.33
CA HIS A 298 -9.39 -6.32 -8.08
C HIS A 298 -8.62 -7.51 -8.69
N GLY A 299 -9.00 -8.73 -8.32
CA GLY A 299 -8.37 -9.96 -8.78
C GLY A 299 -8.45 -10.21 -10.29
N ASP A 300 -9.36 -9.53 -11.00
CA ASP A 300 -9.48 -9.55 -12.46
C ASP A 300 -8.64 -8.44 -13.14
N GLY A 301 -7.89 -7.68 -12.34
CA GLY A 301 -7.09 -6.55 -12.78
C GLY A 301 -7.91 -5.29 -13.08
N SER A 302 -9.21 -5.23 -12.81
CA SER A 302 -9.97 -3.98 -12.88
C SER A 302 -9.56 -3.06 -11.74
N VAL A 303 -9.52 -1.74 -11.99
CA VAL A 303 -9.13 -0.74 -11.00
C VAL A 303 -10.32 0.15 -10.69
N ALA A 304 -10.61 0.34 -9.41
CA ALA A 304 -11.72 1.13 -8.95
C ALA A 304 -11.32 2.01 -7.78
N PHE A 305 -11.82 3.25 -7.80
CA PHE A 305 -11.74 4.14 -6.66
C PHE A 305 -12.88 3.86 -5.70
N ARG A 306 -12.57 3.73 -4.42
CA ARG A 306 -13.58 3.62 -3.36
C ARG A 306 -13.50 4.87 -2.50
N ALA A 307 -14.66 5.50 -2.29
CA ALA A 307 -14.77 6.63 -1.41
C ALA A 307 -14.46 6.19 0.03
N GLU A 308 -13.85 7.06 0.83
CA GLU A 308 -13.61 6.78 2.25
C GLU A 308 -14.91 6.70 3.07
N THR A 309 -16.02 7.17 2.51
CA THR A 309 -17.37 7.08 3.06
C THR A 309 -18.13 5.82 2.63
N ILE A 310 -17.46 4.84 2.00
CA ILE A 310 -18.07 3.56 1.64
C ILE A 310 -18.66 2.89 2.89
N ASP A 311 -19.79 2.19 2.72
CA ASP A 311 -20.31 1.34 3.78
C ASP A 311 -19.25 0.34 4.25
N HIS A 312 -19.01 0.29 5.56
CA HIS A 312 -17.86 -0.43 6.10
C HIS A 312 -18.02 -1.94 5.94
N ASP A 313 -19.24 -2.47 6.02
CA ASP A 313 -19.50 -3.88 5.77
C ASP A 313 -19.24 -4.23 4.30
N ALA A 314 -19.72 -3.40 3.37
CA ALA A 314 -19.43 -3.57 1.95
C ALA A 314 -17.92 -3.53 1.66
N TYR A 315 -17.18 -2.63 2.31
CA TYR A 315 -15.72 -2.55 2.20
C TYR A 315 -15.01 -3.80 2.75
N GLN A 316 -15.44 -4.29 3.91
CA GLN A 316 -14.93 -5.54 4.46
C GLN A 316 -15.18 -6.72 3.51
N ARG A 317 -16.37 -6.83 2.93
CA ARG A 317 -16.73 -7.87 1.94
C ARG A 317 -15.87 -7.80 0.68
N LEU A 318 -15.62 -6.59 0.16
CA LEU A 318 -14.68 -6.41 -0.95
C LEU A 318 -13.26 -6.93 -0.62
N GLY A 319 -12.91 -7.01 0.67
CA GLY A 319 -11.65 -7.58 1.10
C GLY A 319 -11.64 -9.09 1.31
N GLN A 320 -12.79 -9.77 1.26
CA GLN A 320 -12.90 -11.21 1.45
C GLN A 320 -12.72 -11.97 0.12
N ARG A 321 -12.19 -13.19 0.22
CA ARG A 321 -11.99 -14.07 -0.94
C ARG A 321 -13.09 -15.14 -1.08
N ASP A 322 -13.73 -15.55 0.01
CA ASP A 322 -14.55 -16.78 0.09
C ASP A 322 -15.69 -16.75 1.13
N ASP A 323 -16.31 -15.60 1.39
CA ASP A 323 -17.41 -15.44 2.37
C ASP A 323 -18.79 -15.83 1.82
N GLY A 324 -18.92 -15.91 0.49
CA GLY A 324 -20.14 -16.26 -0.23
C GLY A 324 -21.27 -15.24 -0.09
N GLN A 325 -20.99 -14.04 0.41
CA GLN A 325 -21.99 -13.01 0.69
C GLN A 325 -22.08 -11.99 -0.45
N PRO A 326 -23.28 -11.46 -0.74
CA PRO A 326 -23.44 -10.43 -1.75
C PRO A 326 -22.82 -9.10 -1.30
N ILE A 327 -22.21 -8.38 -2.24
CA ILE A 327 -21.70 -7.03 -2.04
C ILE A 327 -22.73 -6.03 -2.59
N ASN A 328 -23.21 -5.12 -1.73
CA ASN A 328 -24.05 -4.00 -2.14
C ASN A 328 -23.26 -2.69 -1.97
N LEU A 329 -23.05 -1.98 -3.07
CA LEU A 329 -22.28 -0.73 -3.11
C LEU A 329 -23.17 0.52 -3.18
N ASN A 330 -24.49 0.37 -2.98
CA ASN A 330 -25.47 1.45 -3.08
C ASN A 330 -25.70 2.19 -1.76
#